data_AF-A0A7H8QEI6-F1
#
_entry.id   AF-A0A7H8QEI6-F1
#
_cell.length_a   1.000
_cell.length_b   1.000
_cell.length_c   1.000
_cell.angle_alpha   90.00
_cell.angle_beta   90.00
_cell.angle_gamma   90.00
#
_symmetry.space_group_name_H-M   'P 1'
#
loop_
_entity.id
_entity.type
_entity.pdbx_description
1 polymer ?
#
loop_
_entity_poly.entity_id
_entity_poly.type
_entity_poly.pdbx_seq_one_letter_code
_entity_poly.pdbx_strand_id
1 'polypeptide(L)' 'MPAVPTEILDKLEHAERSGINMTSPKAVVDHMLGQGEKEAILFFYKPNSLEFDFDKFNGAVEEMRNR' A
#
# COMPACT_ATOMS: atom_id res chain seq x y z
N MET A 1 1.13 2.40 -16.02
CA MET A 1 0.20 2.49 -14.87
C MET A 1 0.14 3.94 -14.45
N PRO A 2 -1.00 4.49 -13.98
CA PRO A 2 -0.97 5.81 -13.34
C PRO A 2 0.06 5.77 -12.21
N ALA A 3 0.87 6.83 -12.09
CA ALA A 3 1.91 6.90 -11.06
C ALA A 3 1.29 6.71 -9.68
N VAL A 4 1.95 5.94 -8.81
CA VAL A 4 1.48 5.73 -7.45
C VAL A 4 1.59 7.08 -6.72
N PRO A 5 0.54 7.54 -6.02
CA PRO A 5 0.62 8.79 -5.29
C PRO A 5 1.78 8.77 -4.30
N THR A 6 2.53 9.88 -4.21
CA THR A 6 3.72 9.97 -3.34
C THR A 6 3.38 9.64 -1.89
N GLU A 7 2.22 10.06 -1.41
CA GLU A 7 1.75 9.72 -0.06
C GLU A 7 1.65 8.20 0.18
N ILE A 8 1.21 7.41 -0.82
CA ILE A 8 1.14 5.96 -0.70
C ILE A 8 2.55 5.37 -0.61
N LEU A 9 3.48 5.89 -1.41
CA LEU A 9 4.88 5.46 -1.37
C LEU A 9 5.54 5.78 -0.02
N ASP A 10 5.29 6.95 0.55
CA ASP A 10 5.80 7.33 1.88
C ASP A 10 5.24 6.42 3.00
N LYS A 11 3.96 6.05 2.91
CA LYS A 11 3.33 5.12 3.87
C LYS A 11 3.88 3.70 3.75
N LEU A 12 4.11 3.23 2.52
CA LEU A 12 4.75 1.93 2.29
C LEU A 12 6.20 1.93 2.82
N GLU A 13 6.94 3.04 2.64
CA GLU A 13 8.29 3.18 3.18
C GLU A 13 8.28 3.17 4.71
N HIS A 14 7.31 3.86 5.32
CA HIS A 14 7.12 3.83 6.77
C HIS A 14 6.82 2.41 7.29
N ALA A 15 5.98 1.66 6.60
CA ALA A 15 5.68 0.27 6.94
C ALA A 15 6.92 -0.63 6.83
N GLU A 16 7.73 -0.49 5.76
CA GLU A 16 8.97 -1.26 5.58
C GLU A 16 9.99 -0.93 6.69
N ARG A 17 10.17 0.36 7.00
CA ARG A 17 11.03 0.81 8.12
C ARG A 17 10.55 0.34 9.48
N SER A 18 9.24 0.14 9.64
CA SER A 18 8.63 -0.42 10.84
C SER A 18 8.78 -1.95 10.95
N GLY A 19 9.45 -2.59 9.99
CA GLY A 19 9.68 -4.03 9.96
C GLY A 19 8.46 -4.84 9.52
N ILE A 20 7.48 -4.21 8.87
CA ILE A 20 6.30 -4.91 8.36
C ILE A 20 6.68 -5.78 7.16
N ASN A 21 6.08 -6.97 7.08
CA ASN A 21 6.28 -7.85 5.95
C ASN A 21 5.58 -7.30 4.69
N MET A 22 6.36 -6.61 3.85
CA MET A 22 5.89 -6.02 2.58
C MET A 22 5.41 -7.04 1.54
N THR A 23 5.70 -8.33 1.72
CA THR A 23 5.16 -9.41 0.86
C THR A 23 3.74 -9.84 1.26
N SER A 24 3.26 -9.39 2.42
CA SER A 24 1.91 -9.66 2.90
C SER A 24 1.07 -8.39 2.80
N PRO A 25 0.20 -8.27 1.79
CA PRO A 25 -0.72 -7.13 1.67
C PRO A 25 -1.55 -6.95 2.94
N LYS A 26 -1.94 -8.06 3.58
CA LYS A 26 -2.64 -8.03 4.86
C LYS A 26 -1.82 -7.34 5.95
N ALA A 27 -0.55 -7.67 6.12
CA ALA A 27 0.29 -7.08 7.17
C ALA A 27 0.46 -5.56 6.97
N VAL A 28 0.64 -5.13 5.72
CA VAL A 28 0.75 -3.71 5.37
C VAL A 28 -0.56 -2.97 5.61
N VAL A 29 -1.69 -3.54 5.16
CA VAL A 29 -3.02 -2.96 5.40
C VAL A 29 -3.34 -2.88 6.89
N ASP A 30 -3.04 -3.91 7.68
CA ASP A 30 -3.24 -3.89 9.13
C ASP A 30 -2.41 -2.80 9.81
N HIS A 31 -1.16 -2.58 9.37
CA HIS A 31 -0.31 -1.49 9.87
C HIS A 31 -0.91 -0.12 9.56
N MET A 32 -1.25 0.14 8.30
CA MET A 32 -1.88 1.39 7.86
C MET A 32 -3.21 1.63 8.58
N LEU A 33 -3.99 0.58 8.82
CA LEU A 33 -5.26 0.66 9.55
C LEU A 33 -5.03 1.03 11.01
N GLY A 34 -4.00 0.47 11.64
CA GLY A 34 -3.57 0.82 13.00
C GLY A 34 -3.13 2.27 13.14
N GLN A 35 -2.63 2.88 12.07
CA GLN A 35 -2.26 4.31 12.01
C GLN A 35 -3.44 5.23 11.65
N GLY A 36 -4.62 4.68 11.36
CA GLY A 36 -5.80 5.46 10.99
C GLY A 36 -5.86 5.87 9.51
N GLU A 37 -5.00 5.31 8.66
CA GLU A 37 -4.83 5.71 7.25
C GLU A 37 -5.86 5.06 6.31
N LYS A 38 -7.15 5.23 6.64
CA LYS A 38 -8.25 4.55 5.95
C LYS A 38 -8.33 4.91 4.46
N GLU A 39 -8.07 6.16 4.10
CA GLU A 39 -8.13 6.62 2.70
C GLU A 39 -7.00 6.02 1.85
N ALA A 40 -5.80 5.87 2.43
CA ALA A 40 -4.67 5.27 1.74
C ALA A 40 -4.88 3.78 1.48
N ILE A 41 -5.56 3.07 2.38
CA ILE A 41 -5.90 1.65 2.19
C ILE A 41 -6.83 1.48 0.97
N LEU A 42 -7.77 2.40 0.76
CA LEU A 42 -8.70 2.36 -0.38
C LEU A 42 -7.99 2.44 -1.73
N PHE A 43 -6.77 2.99 -1.78
CA PHE A 43 -5.96 2.99 -2.99
C PHE A 43 -5.74 1.57 -3.53
N PHE A 44 -5.60 0.58 -2.65
CA PHE A 44 -5.34 -0.80 -3.05
C PHE A 44 -6.60 -1.59 -3.44
N TYR A 45 -7.76 -0.95 -3.52
CA TYR A 45 -9.00 -1.59 -3.95
C TYR A 45 -9.32 -1.21 -5.39
N LYS A 46 -9.97 -2.12 -6.10
CA LYS A 46 -10.50 -1.85 -7.44
C LYS A 46 -11.58 -0.77 -7.37
N PRO A 47 -11.70 0.09 -8.39
CA PRO A 47 -12.70 1.14 -8.41
C PRO A 47 -14.11 0.55 -8.31
N ASN A 48 -14.94 1.12 -7.43
CA ASN A 48 -16.32 0.67 -7.16
C ASN A 48 -16.43 -0.80 -6.71
N SER A 49 -15.38 -1.38 -6.13
CA SER A 49 -15.38 -2.76 -5.65
C SER A 49 -14.69 -2.87 -4.29
N LEU A 50 -15.08 -3.89 -3.52
CA LEU A 50 -14.40 -4.31 -2.29
C LEU A 50 -13.29 -5.35 -2.57
N GLU A 51 -13.02 -5.62 -3.85
CA GLU A 51 -11.91 -6.46 -4.26
C GLU A 51 -10.59 -5.71 -4.09
N PHE A 52 -9.69 -6.33 -3.33
CA PHE A 52 -8.31 -5.89 -3.24
C PHE A 52 -7.59 -6.15 -4.56
N ASP A 53 -6.85 -5.15 -5.02
CA ASP A 53 -6.05 -5.17 -6.24
C ASP A 53 -4.60 -5.51 -5.89
N PHE A 54 -4.29 -6.81 -5.92
CA PHE A 54 -2.96 -7.33 -5.60
C PHE A 54 -1.90 -6.85 -6.58
N ASP A 55 -2.24 -6.73 -7.86
CA ASP A 55 -1.31 -6.23 -8.88
C ASP A 55 -0.95 -4.76 -8.61
N LYS A 56 -1.95 -3.95 -8.24
CA LYS A 56 -1.73 -2.55 -7.85
C LYS A 56 -0.90 -2.41 -6.58
N PHE A 57 -1.15 -3.26 -5.58
CA PHE A 57 -0.32 -3.29 -4.37
C PHE A 57 1.13 -3.68 -4.69
N ASN A 58 1.34 -4.76 -5.43
CA ASN A 58 2.68 -5.24 -5.78
C ASN A 58 3.42 -4.19 -6.62
N GLY A 59 2.75 -3.56 -7.58
CA GLY A 59 3.31 -2.46 -8.36
C GLY A 59 3.69 -1.25 -7.50
N ALA A 60 2.90 -0.92 -6.47
CA ALA A 60 3.23 0.17 -5.55
C ALA A 60 4.43 -0.14 -4.65
N VAL A 61 4.55 -1.38 -4.17
CA VAL A 61 5.73 -1.84 -3.41
C VAL A 61 6.98 -1.85 -4.29
N GLU A 62 6.85 -2.28 -5.55
CA GLU A 62 7.96 -2.25 -6.51
C GLU A 62 8.39 -0.81 -6.85
N GLU A 63 7.44 0.09 -7.10
CA GLU A 63 7.72 1.51 -7.36
C GLU A 63 8.40 2.18 -6.15
N MET A 64 7.96 1.88 -4.93
CA MET A 64 8.60 2.36 -3.70
C MET A 64 10.07 1.91 -3.61
N ARG A 65 10.38 0.65 -3.96
CA ARG A 65 11.74 0.10 -3.89
C ARG A 65 12.68 0.60 -4.98
N ASN A 66 12.14 1.10 -6.08
CA ASN A 66 12.89 1.62 -7.22
C ASN A 66 13.11 3.15 -7.14
N ARG A 67 12.60 3.82 -6.10
CA ARG A 67 12.94 5.21 -5.77
C ARG A 67 14.34 5.32 -5.17
#